data_AF-A0A0N0L938-F1
#
_entry.id   AF-A0A0N0L938-F1
#
_cell.length_a   1.000
_cell.length_b   1.000
_cell.length_c   1.000
_cell.angle_alpha   90.00
_cell.angle_beta   90.00
_cell.angle_gamma   90.00
#
_symmetry.space_group_name_H-M   'P 1'
#
loop_
_entity.id
_entity.type
_entity.pdbx_description
1 polymer ?
#
loop_
_entity_poly.entity_id
_entity_poly.type
_entity_poly.pdbx_seq_one_letter_code
_entity_poly.pdbx_strand_id
1 'polypeptide(L)'
;MEIFSARDEDAHQGWVWLQNASLPPRGVIKITNPNTQKSVYCEALQIDANFLKTYNQSPRRTITKPEETLVIGAWYRAGLGEIGTRVEIPLTVRASNSWIGQFLACVGHPQVVVRLAAWLGGTGLILGVVGLILGIVSLW
;
A
#
# COMPACT_ATOMS: atom_id res chain seq x y z
N MET A 1 3.21 15.88 5.62
CA MET A 1 3.99 15.00 4.73
C MET A 1 3.88 15.54 3.32
N GLU A 2 5.01 15.79 2.66
CA GLU A 2 5.05 16.20 1.25
C GLU A 2 4.90 14.96 0.34
N ILE A 3 4.01 15.06 -0.64
CA ILE A 3 3.68 13.96 -1.55
C ILE A 3 4.52 14.04 -2.81
N PHE A 4 5.25 12.97 -3.11
CA PHE A 4 6.05 12.82 -4.33
C PHE A 4 5.52 11.68 -5.19
N SER A 5 5.71 11.79 -6.50
CA SER A 5 5.32 10.74 -7.45
C SER A 5 6.31 9.59 -7.41
N ALA A 6 5.82 8.34 -7.41
CA ALA A 6 6.65 7.17 -7.68
C ALA A 6 7.47 7.28 -8.97
N ARG A 7 8.51 6.46 -9.08
CA ARG A 7 9.25 6.25 -10.32
C ARG A 7 8.40 5.44 -11.30
N ASP A 8 8.71 5.52 -12.58
CA ASP A 8 7.93 4.83 -13.62
C ASP A 8 8.00 3.30 -13.43
N GLU A 9 9.18 2.80 -13.05
CA GLU A 9 9.41 1.40 -12.65
C GLU A 9 8.61 0.97 -11.41
N ASP A 10 8.27 1.93 -10.55
CA ASP A 10 7.49 1.72 -9.32
C ASP A 10 5.97 1.95 -9.55
N ALA A 11 5.56 2.45 -10.72
CA ALA A 11 4.17 2.87 -10.97
C ALA A 11 3.15 1.71 -10.87
N HIS A 12 3.60 0.49 -11.16
CA HIS A 12 2.80 -0.73 -11.11
C HIS A 12 3.03 -1.57 -9.84
N GLN A 13 3.83 -1.06 -8.90
CA GLN A 13 4.22 -1.81 -7.71
C GLN A 13 3.27 -1.55 -6.54
N GLY A 14 3.10 -2.57 -5.69
CA GLY A 14 2.20 -2.55 -4.54
C GLY A 14 2.73 -1.84 -3.29
N TRP A 15 3.73 -0.98 -3.45
CA TRP A 15 4.43 -0.35 -2.34
C TRP A 15 4.53 1.16 -2.48
N VAL A 16 4.89 1.78 -1.36
CA VAL A 16 5.21 3.20 -1.25
C VAL A 16 6.54 3.36 -0.53
N TRP A 17 7.20 4.50 -0.73
CA TRP A 17 8.44 4.81 -0.03
C TRP A 17 8.21 5.93 0.98
N LEU A 18 8.64 5.70 2.21
CA LEU A 18 8.69 6.71 3.25
C LEU A 18 9.83 6.42 4.21
N GLN A 19 10.25 7.39 5.01
CA GLN A 19 11.22 7.14 6.08
C GLN A 19 10.49 7.19 7.43
N ASN A 20 10.28 6.03 8.04
CA ASN A 20 9.68 5.95 9.36
C ASN A 20 10.22 4.73 10.13
N ALA A 21 11.04 5.01 11.15
CA ALA A 21 11.69 4.01 11.98
C ALA A 21 10.71 3.20 12.86
N SER A 22 9.49 3.68 13.07
CA SER A 22 8.46 2.96 13.83
C SER A 22 7.75 1.88 13.01
N LEU A 23 7.95 1.85 11.69
CA LEU A 23 7.33 0.87 10.80
C LEU A 23 8.31 -0.25 10.46
N PRO A 24 7.87 -1.52 10.48
CA PRO A 24 8.74 -2.62 10.11
C PRO A 24 9.14 -2.53 8.63
N PRO A 25 10.37 -2.94 8.27
CA PRO A 25 10.77 -3.03 6.87
C PRO A 25 9.84 -3.94 6.09
N ARG A 26 9.40 -3.52 4.90
CA ARG A 26 8.50 -4.29 4.03
C ARG A 26 7.16 -4.67 4.70
N GLY A 27 6.74 -3.89 5.68
CA GLY A 27 5.48 -4.07 6.38
C GLY A 27 4.30 -3.53 5.59
N VAL A 28 3.12 -4.14 5.76
CA VAL A 28 1.86 -3.57 5.30
C VAL A 28 1.47 -2.42 6.21
N ILE A 29 1.12 -1.30 5.59
CA ILE A 29 0.66 -0.08 6.26
C ILE A 29 -0.74 0.29 5.77
N LYS A 30 -1.45 1.02 6.62
CA LYS A 30 -2.66 1.74 6.26
C LYS A 30 -2.34 3.22 6.18
N ILE A 31 -2.60 3.82 5.03
CA ILE A 31 -2.51 5.27 4.83
C ILE A 31 -3.93 5.79 4.78
N THR A 32 -4.24 6.77 5.62
CA THR A 32 -5.54 7.42 5.68
C THR A 32 -5.39 8.90 5.41
N ASN A 33 -6.21 9.41 4.49
CA ASN A 33 -6.39 10.84 4.29
C ASN A 33 -7.51 11.31 5.24
N PRO A 34 -7.21 12.09 6.29
CA PRO A 34 -8.20 12.56 7.25
C PRO A 34 -9.22 13.53 6.63
N ASN A 35 -8.88 14.21 5.52
CA ASN A 35 -9.79 15.14 4.86
C ASN A 35 -10.90 14.42 4.11
N THR A 36 -10.62 13.24 3.53
CA THR A 36 -11.59 12.46 2.74
C THR A 36 -12.07 11.19 3.43
N GLN A 37 -11.45 10.83 4.56
CA GLN A 37 -11.59 9.55 5.27
C GLN A 37 -11.23 8.32 4.42
N LYS A 38 -10.74 8.51 3.19
CA LYS A 38 -10.31 7.42 2.32
C LYS A 38 -9.01 6.82 2.82
N SER A 39 -8.88 5.51 2.66
CA SER A 39 -7.72 4.76 3.11
C SER A 39 -7.25 3.78 2.05
N VAL A 40 -5.94 3.56 2.00
CA VAL A 40 -5.30 2.53 1.18
C VAL A 40 -4.42 1.64 2.04
N TYR A 41 -4.26 0.39 1.61
CA TYR A 41 -3.36 -0.58 2.22
C TYR A 41 -2.29 -0.95 1.19
N CYS A 42 -1.04 -0.91 1.60
CA CYS A 42 0.10 -1.18 0.73
C CYS A 42 1.34 -1.55 1.55
N GLU A 43 2.35 -2.09 0.88
CA GLU A 43 3.65 -2.33 1.49
C GLU A 43 4.44 -1.01 1.64
N ALA A 44 5.16 -0.86 2.76
CA ALA A 44 6.04 0.26 3.01
C ALA A 44 7.51 -0.16 2.82
N LEU A 45 8.19 0.55 1.92
CA LEU A 45 9.64 0.51 1.78
C LEU A 45 10.26 1.75 2.43
N GLN A 46 11.46 1.57 2.97
CA GLN A 46 12.18 2.65 3.65
C GLN A 46 12.96 3.47 2.63
N ILE A 47 12.84 4.81 2.73
CA ILE A 47 13.71 5.72 2.00
C ILE A 47 15.10 5.66 2.63
N ASP A 48 16.07 5.12 1.88
CA ASP A 48 17.47 5.04 2.25
C ASP A 48 18.37 5.88 1.32
N ALA A 49 19.67 5.85 1.57
CA ALA A 49 20.63 6.60 0.76
C ALA A 49 20.67 6.15 -0.72
N ASN A 50 20.43 4.87 -1.00
CA ASN A 50 20.45 4.33 -2.36
C ASN A 50 19.21 4.78 -3.15
N PHE A 51 18.04 4.71 -2.52
CA PHE A 51 16.80 5.24 -3.05
C PHE A 51 16.97 6.74 -3.36
N LEU A 52 17.46 7.54 -2.42
CA LEU A 52 17.65 8.98 -2.61
C LEU A 52 18.63 9.28 -3.76
N LYS A 53 19.74 8.55 -3.86
CA LYS A 53 20.73 8.70 -4.94
C LYS A 53 20.10 8.50 -6.32
N THR A 54 19.20 7.54 -6.46
CA THR A 54 18.54 7.24 -7.74
C THR A 54 17.36 8.16 -8.00
N TYR A 55 16.52 8.39 -6.98
CA TYR A 55 15.32 9.20 -7.08
C TYR A 55 15.63 10.68 -7.38
N ASN A 56 16.66 11.24 -6.77
CA ASN A 56 17.04 12.66 -6.89
C ASN A 56 17.80 12.99 -8.18
N GLN A 57 17.91 12.04 -9.13
CA GLN A 57 18.51 12.32 -10.44
C GLN A 57 17.59 13.23 -11.26
N SER A 58 18.19 14.20 -11.96
CA SER A 58 17.48 15.08 -12.90
C SER A 58 16.72 14.24 -13.94
N PRO A 59 15.46 14.60 -14.32
CA PRO A 59 14.77 15.87 -14.08
C PRO A 59 13.90 15.90 -12.81
N ARG A 60 14.03 14.93 -11.91
CA ARG A 60 13.19 14.88 -10.70
C ARG A 60 13.60 15.94 -9.69
N ARG A 61 12.61 16.38 -8.89
CA ARG A 61 12.85 17.28 -7.76
C ARG A 61 13.49 16.47 -6.62
N THR A 62 14.57 17.01 -6.08
CA THR A 62 15.29 16.45 -4.95
C THR A 62 14.41 16.38 -3.70
N ILE A 63 14.33 15.20 -3.10
CA ILE A 63 13.83 15.01 -1.74
C ILE A 63 14.92 15.47 -0.78
N THR A 64 14.65 16.50 0.02
CA THR A 64 15.57 17.06 1.02
C THR A 64 15.27 16.60 2.45
N LYS A 65 14.01 16.24 2.72
CA LYS A 65 13.51 15.79 4.02
C LYS A 65 12.80 14.43 3.92
N PRO A 66 13.55 13.32 3.82
CA PRO A 66 12.97 11.99 3.62
C PRO A 66 11.97 11.58 4.72
N GLU A 67 12.14 12.05 5.96
CA GLU A 67 11.28 11.81 7.13
C GLU A 67 9.89 12.48 7.02
N GLU A 68 9.81 13.59 6.28
CA GLU A 68 8.56 14.32 6.02
C GLU A 68 7.95 13.94 4.65
N THR A 69 8.52 12.96 3.94
CA THR A 69 8.19 12.64 2.55
C THR A 69 7.46 11.31 2.38
N LEU A 70 6.47 11.28 1.50
CA LEU A 70 5.85 10.07 0.99
C LEU A 70 5.95 10.02 -0.54
N VAL A 71 6.66 9.02 -1.07
CA VAL A 71 6.70 8.73 -2.50
C VAL A 71 5.67 7.66 -2.83
N ILE A 72 4.68 8.00 -3.63
CA ILE A 72 3.49 7.18 -3.84
C ILE A 72 3.03 7.17 -5.30
N GLY A 73 2.60 6.00 -5.78
CA GLY A 73 2.09 5.80 -7.14
C GLY A 73 0.72 6.44 -7.37
N ALA A 74 0.39 6.70 -8.64
CA ALA A 74 -0.87 7.34 -9.01
C ALA A 74 -2.11 6.57 -8.54
N TRP A 75 -2.07 5.24 -8.60
CA TRP A 75 -3.16 4.35 -8.13
C TRP A 75 -3.56 4.63 -6.67
N TYR A 76 -2.57 4.70 -5.78
CA TYR A 76 -2.84 4.97 -4.37
C TYR A 76 -3.21 6.42 -4.10
N ARG A 77 -2.68 7.38 -4.88
CA ARG A 77 -3.09 8.78 -4.80
C ARG A 77 -4.58 8.96 -5.15
N ALA A 78 -5.04 8.30 -6.21
CA ALA A 78 -6.45 8.24 -6.57
C ALA A 78 -7.28 7.60 -5.44
N GLY A 79 -6.81 6.47 -4.90
CA GLY A 79 -7.42 5.79 -3.75
C GLY A 79 -7.55 6.65 -2.49
N LEU A 80 -6.66 7.62 -2.29
CA LEU A 80 -6.69 8.59 -1.18
C LEU A 80 -7.56 9.84 -1.47
N GLY A 81 -8.23 9.90 -2.62
CA GLY A 81 -9.09 11.00 -3.05
C GLY A 81 -8.41 11.97 -4.02
N GLU A 82 -7.75 11.43 -5.05
CA GLU A 82 -7.11 12.22 -6.11
C GLU A 82 -6.09 13.24 -5.60
N ILE A 83 -5.24 12.82 -4.66
CA ILE A 83 -4.22 13.72 -4.12
C ILE A 83 -3.19 14.09 -5.19
N GLY A 84 -2.88 15.39 -5.28
CA GLY A 84 -1.84 15.93 -6.14
C GLY A 84 -0.44 15.47 -5.73
N THR A 85 0.56 15.88 -6.52
CA THR A 85 1.98 15.77 -6.13
C THR A 85 2.47 17.16 -5.72
N ARG A 86 3.56 17.22 -4.94
CA ARG A 86 4.17 18.45 -4.44
C ARG A 86 3.22 19.28 -3.56
N VAL A 87 2.30 18.58 -2.91
CA VAL A 87 1.37 19.16 -1.95
C VAL A 87 1.68 18.57 -0.59
N GLU A 88 1.66 19.41 0.42
CA GLU A 88 1.71 18.94 1.80
C GLU A 88 0.30 18.60 2.26
N ILE A 89 0.10 17.35 2.63
CA ILE A 89 -1.19 16.87 3.12
C ILE A 89 -0.94 16.14 4.45
N PRO A 90 -1.77 16.38 5.49
CA PRO A 90 -1.71 15.57 6.69
C PRO A 90 -2.21 14.17 6.33
N LEU A 91 -1.31 13.18 6.28
CA LEU A 91 -1.67 11.78 6.11
C LEU A 91 -1.37 11.03 7.40
N THR A 92 -2.28 10.13 7.79
CA THR A 92 -2.05 9.21 8.91
C THR A 92 -1.52 7.89 8.37
N VAL A 93 -0.31 7.50 8.78
CA VAL A 93 0.31 6.22 8.40
C VAL A 93 0.39 5.34 9.64
N ARG A 94 -0.15 4.12 9.57
CA ARG A 94 -0.12 3.13 10.67
C ARG A 94 0.27 1.76 10.15
N ALA A 95 0.98 0.97 10.95
CA ALA A 95 1.23 -0.43 10.64
C ALA A 95 -0.08 -1.23 10.60
N SER A 96 -0.19 -2.15 9.65
CA SER A 96 -1.37 -2.99 9.41
C SER A 96 -0.98 -4.40 8.95
N ASN A 97 -0.01 -5.02 9.64
CA ASN A 97 0.55 -6.35 9.31
C ASN A 97 -0.35 -7.55 9.67
N SER A 98 -1.64 -7.34 9.95
CA SER A 98 -2.57 -8.44 10.18
C SER A 98 -2.88 -9.17 8.87
N TRP A 99 -3.37 -10.41 8.94
CA TRP A 99 -3.83 -11.16 7.75
C TRP A 99 -4.88 -10.39 6.96
N ILE A 100 -5.77 -9.67 7.65
CA ILE A 100 -6.76 -8.79 7.02
C ILE A 100 -6.07 -7.64 6.28
N GLY A 101 -5.08 -7.00 6.91
CA GLY A 101 -4.33 -5.91 6.26
C GLY A 101 -3.56 -6.40 5.03
N GLN A 102 -2.92 -7.56 5.11
CA GLN A 102 -2.25 -8.20 3.96
C GLN A 102 -3.23 -8.51 2.83
N PHE A 103 -4.39 -9.09 3.16
CA PHE A 103 -5.44 -9.34 2.18
C PHE A 103 -5.94 -8.04 1.53
N LEU A 104 -6.19 -7.00 2.32
CA LEU A 104 -6.60 -5.68 1.82
C LEU A 104 -5.54 -5.02 0.95
N ALA A 105 -4.25 -5.21 1.25
CA ALA A 105 -3.16 -4.75 0.40
C ALA A 105 -3.18 -5.46 -0.96
N CYS A 106 -3.45 -6.77 -0.99
CA CYS A 106 -3.60 -7.53 -2.23
C CYS A 106 -4.85 -7.12 -3.04
N VAL A 107 -6.00 -6.93 -2.38
CA VAL A 107 -7.25 -6.47 -3.02
C VAL A 107 -7.11 -5.04 -3.56
N GLY A 108 -6.37 -4.18 -2.85
CA GLY A 108 -6.09 -2.81 -3.25
C GLY A 108 -4.88 -2.66 -4.17
N HIS A 109 -4.22 -3.75 -4.57
CA HIS A 109 -2.98 -3.72 -5.34
C HIS A 109 -3.20 -3.12 -6.74
N PRO A 110 -2.26 -2.33 -7.31
CA PRO A 110 -2.42 -1.73 -8.64
C PRO A 110 -2.54 -2.75 -9.78
N GLN A 111 -1.88 -3.90 -9.67
CA GLN A 111 -1.94 -4.96 -10.68
C GLN A 111 -3.23 -5.78 -10.60
N VAL A 112 -3.92 -5.92 -11.73
CA VAL A 112 -5.18 -6.67 -11.86
C VAL A 112 -5.01 -8.13 -11.42
N VAL A 113 -3.91 -8.79 -11.83
CA VAL A 113 -3.67 -10.20 -11.54
C VAL A 113 -3.61 -10.46 -10.03
N VAL A 114 -2.97 -9.57 -9.26
CA VAL A 114 -2.89 -9.69 -7.79
C VAL A 114 -4.27 -9.56 -7.16
N ARG A 115 -5.08 -8.61 -7.64
CA ARG A 115 -6.45 -8.44 -7.14
C ARG A 115 -7.31 -9.67 -7.43
N LEU A 116 -7.24 -10.19 -8.66
CA LEU A 116 -7.99 -11.40 -9.05
C LEU A 116 -7.56 -12.61 -8.21
N ALA A 117 -6.26 -12.81 -8.03
CA ALA A 117 -5.74 -13.89 -7.20
C ALA A 117 -6.22 -13.79 -5.74
N ALA A 118 -6.23 -12.57 -5.16
CA ALA A 118 -6.74 -12.36 -3.81
C ALA A 118 -8.23 -12.73 -3.70
N TRP A 119 -9.06 -12.26 -4.63
CA TRP A 119 -10.49 -12.56 -4.64
C TRP A 119 -10.79 -14.05 -4.86
N LEU A 120 -10.10 -14.70 -5.79
CA LEU A 120 -10.25 -16.14 -6.04
C LEU A 120 -9.81 -16.96 -4.82
N GLY A 121 -8.66 -16.63 -4.22
CA GLY A 121 -8.16 -17.29 -3.01
C GLY A 121 -9.11 -17.14 -1.83
N GLY A 122 -9.63 -15.92 -1.61
CA GLY A 122 -10.61 -15.66 -0.56
C GLY A 122 -11.93 -16.42 -0.78
N THR A 123 -12.44 -16.43 -2.01
CA THR A 123 -13.66 -17.17 -2.37
C THR A 123 -13.47 -18.68 -2.18
N GLY A 124 -12.34 -19.22 -2.62
CA GLY A 124 -12.00 -20.63 -2.45
C GLY A 124 -11.91 -21.04 -0.98
N LEU A 125 -11.31 -20.21 -0.13
CA LEU A 125 -11.25 -20.45 1.31
C LEU A 125 -12.64 -20.52 1.95
N ILE A 126 -13.53 -19.58 1.60
CA ILE A 126 -14.90 -19.55 2.11
C ILE A 126 -15.66 -20.81 1.70
N LEU A 127 -15.59 -21.17 0.41
CA LEU A 127 -16.25 -22.39 -0.10
C LEU A 127 -15.71 -23.65 0.56
N GLY A 128 -14.39 -23.73 0.80
CA GLY A 128 -13.77 -24.84 1.53
C GLY A 128 -14.28 -24.98 2.95
N VAL A 129 -14.41 -23.86 3.69
CA VAL A 129 -14.97 -23.85 5.05
C VAL A 129 -16.43 -24.29 5.06
N VAL A 130 -17.25 -23.79 4.12
CA VAL A 130 -18.65 -24.22 3.99
C VAL A 130 -18.74 -25.71 3.70
N GLY A 131 -17.95 -26.22 2.76
CA GLY A 131 -17.91 -27.65 2.43
C GLY A 131 -17.50 -28.51 3.63
N LEU A 132 -16.52 -28.07 4.42
CA LEU A 132 -16.09 -28.76 5.63
C LEU A 132 -17.21 -28.83 6.67
N ILE A 133 -17.92 -27.72 6.92
CA ILE A 133 -19.03 -27.67 7.87
C ILE A 133 -20.15 -28.62 7.43
N LEU A 134 -20.54 -28.57 6.15
CA LEU A 134 -21.59 -29.44 5.61
C LEU A 134 -21.19 -30.92 5.71
N GLY A 135 -19.92 -31.24 5.44
CA GLY A 135 -19.38 -32.59 5.61
C GLY A 135 -19.47 -33.08 7.05
N ILE A 136 -19.07 -32.25 8.03
CA ILE A 136 -19.17 -32.60 9.46
C ILE A 136 -20.63 -32.81 9.86
N VAL A 137 -21.54 -31.93 9.43
CA VAL A 137 -22.98 -32.04 9.74
C VAL A 137 -23.57 -33.34 9.18
N SER A 138 -23.13 -33.78 7.99
CA SER A 138 -23.62 -35.02 7.39
C SER A 138 -23.23 -36.31 8.11
N LEU A 139 -22.29 -36.25 9.06
CA LEU A 139 -21.85 -37.40 9.87
C LEU A 139 -22.67 -37.59 11.16
N TRP A 140 -23.55 -36.64 11.48
CA TRP A 140 -24.49 -36.69 12.60
C TRP A 140 -25.90 -36.98 12.11
#